data_AF-A0A6C2TXP7-F1
#
_entry.id   AF-A0A6C2TXP7-F1
#
_cell.length_a   1.000
_cell.length_b   1.000
_cell.length_c   1.000
_cell.angle_alpha   90.00
_cell.angle_beta   90.00
_cell.angle_gamma   90.00
#
_symmetry.space_group_name_H-M   'P 1'
#
loop_
_entity.id
_entity.type
_entity.pdbx_description
1 polymer ?
#
loop_
_entity_poly.entity_id
_entity_poly.type
_entity_poly.pdbx_seq_one_letter_code
_entity_poly.pdbx_strand_id
1 'polypeptide(L)' 'MEKIETELRERIAGILSLETDGLDMEAPLHTLGLDSMRMVEILVFIETHYGIDLMKSGMQREDIASIAALARSIERMKSA' A
#
# COMPACT_ATOMS: atom_id res chain seq x y z
N MET A 1 -5.19 -11.52 -5.04
CA MET A 1 -4.10 -10.59 -5.39
C MET A 1 -4.56 -9.38 -6.20
N GLU A 2 -5.13 -9.56 -7.41
CA GLU A 2 -5.48 -8.43 -8.31
C GLU A 2 -6.36 -7.34 -7.68
N LYS A 3 -7.36 -7.69 -6.86
CA LYS A 3 -8.28 -6.69 -6.27
C LYS A 3 -7.61 -5.72 -5.29
N ILE A 4 -6.81 -6.22 -4.34
CA ILE A 4 -6.11 -5.39 -3.34
C ILE A 4 -5.10 -4.49 -4.04
N GLU A 5 -4.43 -5.04 -5.05
CA GLU A 5 -3.45 -4.32 -5.85
C GLU A 5 -4.09 -3.14 -6.62
N THR A 6 -5.23 -3.36 -7.27
CA THR A 6 -6.00 -2.30 -7.92
C THR A 6 -6.49 -1.23 -6.93
N GLU A 7 -7.05 -1.63 -5.79
CA GLU A 7 -7.54 -0.70 -4.76
C GLU A 7 -6.41 0.18 -4.19
N LEU A 8 -5.25 -0.42 -3.93
CA LEU A 8 -4.06 0.33 -3.49
C LEU A 8 -3.55 1.27 -4.57
N ARG A 9 -3.53 0.83 -5.83
CA ARG A 9 -3.10 1.66 -6.96
C ARG A 9 -3.98 2.90 -7.10
N GLU A 10 -5.30 2.72 -7.08
CA GLU A 10 -6.27 3.81 -7.14
C GLU A 10 -6.11 4.78 -5.96
N ARG A 11 -5.96 4.24 -4.74
CA ARG A 11 -5.77 5.07 -3.55
C ARG A 11 -4.47 5.88 -3.61
N ILE A 12 -3.36 5.24 -3.98
CA ILE A 12 -2.04 5.89 -4.04
C ILE A 12 -2.01 6.93 -5.17
N ALA A 13 -2.59 6.61 -6.34
CA ALA A 13 -2.76 7.57 -7.43
C ALA A 13 -3.54 8.80 -6.98
N GLY A 14 -4.66 8.61 -6.26
CA GLY A 14 -5.45 9.71 -5.70
C GLY A 14 -4.68 10.57 -4.69
N ILE A 15 -3.91 9.93 -3.80
CA ILE A 15 -3.06 10.63 -2.81
C ILE A 15 -2.00 11.49 -3.50
N LEU A 16 -1.36 10.95 -4.54
CA LEU A 16 -0.29 11.60 -5.30
C LEU A 16 -0.81 12.55 -6.39
N SER A 17 -2.13 12.58 -6.63
CA SER A 17 -2.74 13.30 -7.76
C SER A 17 -2.13 12.89 -9.11
N LEU A 18 -1.83 11.59 -9.26
CA LEU A 18 -1.31 10.97 -10.47
C LEU A 18 -2.40 10.16 -11.17
N GLU A 19 -2.21 9.91 -12.47
CA GLU A 19 -3.03 8.93 -13.18
C GLU A 19 -2.64 7.51 -12.77
N THR A 20 -3.65 6.66 -12.56
CA THR A 20 -3.44 5.26 -12.17
C THR A 20 -2.57 4.54 -13.18
N ASP A 21 -2.78 4.76 -14.49
CA ASP A 21 -2.10 4.03 -15.57
C ASP A 21 -0.59 4.28 -15.62
N GLY A 22 -0.12 5.41 -15.06
CA GLY A 22 1.29 5.76 -14.98
C GLY A 22 2.04 5.21 -13.76
N LEU A 23 1.33 4.60 -12.80
CA LEU A 23 1.93 4.06 -11.59
C LEU A 23 2.49 2.65 -11.80
N ASP A 24 3.81 2.51 -11.65
CA ASP A 24 4.49 1.23 -11.61
C ASP A 24 4.33 0.58 -10.22
N MET A 25 3.75 -0.62 -10.21
CA MET A 25 3.41 -1.36 -8.99
C MET A 25 4.63 -1.97 -8.31
N GLU A 26 5.71 -2.19 -9.06
CA GLU A 26 6.98 -2.71 -8.56
C GLU A 26 7.96 -1.59 -8.21
N ALA A 27 7.66 -0.34 -8.58
CA ALA A 27 8.50 0.79 -8.24
C ALA A 27 8.58 0.98 -6.71
N PRO A 28 9.75 1.41 -6.20
CA PRO A 28 9.89 1.67 -4.79
C PRO A 28 8.93 2.77 -4.31
N LEU A 29 8.22 2.55 -3.20
CA LEU A 29 7.25 3.53 -2.69
C LEU A 29 7.87 4.92 -2.45
N HIS A 30 9.10 4.95 -1.95
CA HIS A 30 9.82 6.20 -1.68
C HIS A 30 10.19 6.98 -2.96
N THR A 31 10.20 6.34 -4.13
CA THR A 31 10.47 7.02 -5.41
C THR A 31 9.21 7.59 -6.05
N LEU A 32 8.02 7.23 -5.56
CA LEU A 32 6.73 7.71 -6.06
C LEU A 32 6.34 9.10 -5.51
N GLY A 33 7.21 9.74 -4.72
CA GLY A 33 6.93 11.03 -4.08
C GLY A 33 6.07 10.91 -2.82
N LEU A 34 6.04 9.72 -2.19
CA LEU A 34 5.42 9.52 -0.89
C LEU A 34 6.26 10.17 0.21
N ASP A 35 5.78 11.30 0.73
CA ASP A 35 6.33 11.91 1.94
C ASP A 35 5.85 11.18 3.21
N SER A 36 6.38 11.60 4.35
CA SER A 36 6.06 11.03 5.67
C SER A 36 4.57 11.08 6.00
N MET A 37 3.85 12.13 5.59
CA MET A 37 2.41 12.26 5.84
C MET A 37 1.60 11.36 4.91
N ARG A 38 1.95 11.28 3.63
CA ARG A 38 1.28 10.40 2.67
C ARG A 38 1.45 8.93 3.04
N MET A 39 2.60 8.55 3.57
CA MET A 39 2.82 7.20 4.08
C MET A 39 1.88 6.88 5.24
N VAL A 40 1.74 7.79 6.21
CA VAL A 40 0.79 7.61 7.33
C VAL A 40 -0.65 7.48 6.80
N GLU A 41 -1.03 8.27 5.80
CA GLU A 41 -2.36 8.18 5.18
C GLU A 41 -2.63 6.80 4.55
N ILE A 42 -1.64 6.24 3.86
CA ILE A 42 -1.71 4.88 3.28
C ILE A 42 -1.85 3.83 4.37
N LEU A 43 -1.04 3.92 5.44
CA LEU A 43 -1.08 2.95 6.53
C LEU A 43 -2.45 2.99 7.26
N VAL A 44 -2.97 4.19 7.55
CA VAL A 44 -4.30 4.37 8.14
C VAL A 44 -5.40 3.82 7.22
N PHE A 45 -5.29 4.04 5.91
CA PHE A 45 -6.21 3.44 4.95
C PHE A 45 -6.17 1.91 5.03
N ILE A 46 -4.99 1.30 5.10
CA ILE A 46 -4.86 -0.14 5.16
C ILE A 46 -5.51 -0.70 6.43
N GLU A 47 -5.24 -0.08 7.59
CA GLU A 47 -5.83 -0.51 8.87
C GLU A 47 -7.35 -0.42 8.85
N THR A 48 -7.88 0.72 8.39
CA THR A 48 -9.33 0.99 8.42
C THR A 48 -10.11 0.25 7.34
N HIS A 49 -9.56 0.11 6.13
CA HIS A 49 -10.24 -0.50 4.99
C HIS A 49 -10.17 -2.02 5.02
N TYR A 50 -9.04 -2.59 5.44
CA TYR A 50 -8.85 -4.04 5.48
C TYR A 50 -9.04 -4.65 6.87
N GLY A 51 -9.22 -3.82 7.91
CA GLY A 51 -9.43 -4.29 9.28
C GLY A 51 -8.20 -4.95 9.90
N ILE A 52 -7.01 -4.52 9.48
CA ILE A 52 -5.73 -5.10 9.92
C ILE A 52 -5.13 -4.20 11.00
N ASP A 53 -4.61 -4.81 12.07
CA ASP A 53 -3.77 -4.11 13.04
C ASP A 53 -2.31 -4.19 12.58
N LEU A 54 -1.80 -3.13 11.95
CA LEU A 54 -0.47 -3.16 11.36
C LEU A 54 0.63 -3.33 12.41
N MET A 55 0.41 -2.82 13.62
CA MET A 55 1.35 -2.96 14.74
C MET A 55 1.47 -4.42 15.21
N LYS A 56 0.37 -5.20 15.14
CA LYS A 56 0.38 -6.63 15.50
C LYS A 56 0.63 -7.57 14.32
N SER A 57 0.62 -7.05 13.10
CA SER A 57 0.73 -7.85 11.88
C SER A 57 2.12 -8.44 11.63
N GLY A 58 3.16 -7.93 12.31
CA GLY A 58 4.55 -8.29 12.02
C GLY A 58 5.07 -7.73 10.69
N MET A 59 4.44 -6.67 10.18
CA MET A 59 4.87 -5.97 8.96
C MET A 59 6.34 -5.57 9.02
N GLN A 60 7.08 -5.91 7.96
CA GLN A 60 8.51 -5.60 7.83
C GLN A 60 8.75 -4.51 6.79
N ARG A 61 10.01 -4.03 6.71
CA ARG A 61 10.41 -3.02 5.72
C ARG A 61 10.17 -3.51 4.28
N GLU A 62 10.35 -4.79 4.03
CA GLU A 62 10.18 -5.39 2.71
C GLU A 62 8.71 -5.38 2.26
N ASP A 63 7.78 -5.37 3.21
CA ASP A 63 6.34 -5.31 2.93
C ASP A 63 5.89 -3.92 2.45
N ILE A 64 6.68 -2.88 2.72
CA ILE A 64 6.45 -1.51 2.26
C ILE A 64 7.46 -1.09 1.17
N ALA A 65 8.02 -2.06 0.45
CA ALA A 65 8.98 -1.78 -0.62
C ALA A 65 8.31 -1.18 -1.86
N SER A 66 7.18 -1.76 -2.30
CA SER A 66 6.42 -1.39 -3.49
C SER A 66 4.92 -1.58 -3.26
N ILE A 67 4.07 -1.13 -4.19
CA ILE A 67 2.61 -1.32 -4.07
C ILE A 67 2.27 -2.82 -4.14
N ALA A 68 2.95 -3.56 -5.01
CA ALA A 68 2.81 -5.01 -5.12
C ALA A 68 3.27 -5.75 -3.85
N ALA A 69 4.33 -5.28 -3.18
CA ALA A 69 4.76 -5.83 -1.88
C ALA A 69 3.70 -5.60 -0.79
N LEU A 70 3.15 -4.39 -0.74
CA LEU A 70 2.06 -4.02 0.18
C LEU A 70 0.82 -4.89 -0.04
N ALA A 71 0.39 -5.04 -1.29
CA ALA A 71 -0.76 -5.85 -1.66
C ALA A 71 -0.61 -7.31 -1.21
N ARG A 72 0.57 -7.90 -1.47
CA ARG A 72 0.91 -9.25 -1.01
C ARG A 72 0.90 -9.36 0.51
N SER A 73 1.43 -8.36 1.21
CA SER A 73 1.48 -8.36 2.67
C SER A 73 0.08 -8.33 3.29
N ILE A 74 -0.79 -7.45 2.80
CA ILE A 74 -2.19 -7.36 3.21
C ILE A 74 -2.92 -8.67 2.94
N GLU A 75 -2.72 -9.28 1.78
CA GLU A 75 -3.37 -10.55 1.44
C GLU A 75 -2.96 -11.68 2.41
N ARG A 76 -1.68 -11.76 2.77
CA ARG A 76 -1.20 -12.69 3.79
C ARG A 76 -1.85 -12.43 5.15
N MET A 77 -1.93 -11.17 5.56
CA MET A 77 -2.49 -10.77 6.86
C MET A 77 -3.99 -11.02 6.96
N LYS A 78 -4.76 -10.81 5.87
CA LYS A 78 -6.20 -11.12 5.84
C LYS A 78 -6.51 -12.62 5.84
N SER A 79 -5.53 -13.45 5.45
CA SER A 79 -5.68 -14.90 5.35
C SER A 79 -5.18 -15.64 6.59
N ALA A 80 -4.63 -14.92 7.57
CA ALA A 80 -4.12 -15.44 8.84
C ALA A 80 -5.18 -15.34 9.95
#